data_AF-A0A431IIG9-F1
#
_entry.id   AF-A0A431IIG9-F1
#
_cell.length_a   1.000
_cell.length_b   1.000
_cell.length_c   1.000
_cell.angle_alpha   90.00
_cell.angle_beta   90.00
_cell.angle_gamma   90.00
#
_symmetry.space_group_name_H-M   'P 1'
#
loop_
_entity.id
_entity.type
_entity.pdbx_description
1 polymer ?
#
loop_
_entity_poly.entity_id
_entity_poly.type
_entity_poly.pdbx_seq_one_letter_code
_entity_poly.pdbx_strand_id
1 'polypeptide(L)'
;MNIDDLRPGRLVARLGFPFTAAPTPPGVEPPVEPNRLGDRYDTDWARRPLARATRQAVIRTVGRVGTAALARPSVAGLDRLDGLDSNVIFVANHHSHVDTPVLLTHIPRPWRDELVVAAAADHFYDTRPKAALISWAYGAIPMERKKVSRRSADTAAGLLDDGWSLLIFPEGGRSPDGWGQPHKGGAAYLAVRVGVPVVPVHLDGTGLILPKGSNTPRPGKVRVNFGAPLRPTDGEDARRFAMRLEAAVSELADESSGDWFSARLRAHAGDTPGLQGPDDSWIRDWRSPDRRPQLTDSDRRWSSGRTR
;
A
#
# COMPACT_ATOMS: atom_id res chain seq x y z
N MET A 1 33.38 -13.16 -28.69
CA MET A 1 33.07 -12.15 -27.67
C MET A 1 31.70 -12.51 -27.12
N ASN A 2 31.64 -13.07 -25.90
CA ASN A 2 30.44 -13.75 -25.39
C ASN A 2 29.52 -12.73 -24.67
N ILE A 3 28.21 -12.81 -24.92
CA ILE A 3 27.19 -11.87 -24.42
C ILE A 3 27.06 -11.91 -22.87
N ASP A 4 27.57 -12.97 -22.23
CA ASP A 4 27.62 -13.12 -20.78
C ASP A 4 28.64 -12.22 -20.05
N ASP A 5 29.55 -11.55 -20.78
CA ASP A 5 30.55 -10.64 -20.19
C ASP A 5 29.99 -9.24 -19.83
N LEU A 6 28.72 -8.97 -20.14
CA LEU A 6 28.09 -7.65 -19.95
C LEU A 6 27.29 -7.51 -18.64
N ARG A 7 27.52 -8.36 -17.64
CA ARG A 7 26.96 -8.16 -16.30
C ARG A 7 27.75 -7.07 -15.55
N PRO A 8 27.13 -5.97 -15.10
CA PRO A 8 27.84 -4.82 -14.52
C PRO A 8 28.70 -5.15 -13.29
N GLY A 9 28.42 -6.25 -12.58
CA GLY A 9 29.23 -6.72 -11.45
C GLY A 9 30.58 -7.36 -11.81
N ARG A 10 30.77 -7.86 -13.04
CA ARG A 10 32.04 -8.50 -13.46
C ARG A 10 33.10 -7.51 -13.94
N LEU A 11 32.68 -6.35 -14.44
CA LEU A 11 33.58 -5.27 -14.87
C LEU A 11 34.37 -4.69 -13.69
N VAL A 12 33.71 -4.54 -12.53
CA VAL A 12 34.34 -4.05 -11.29
C VAL A 12 35.26 -5.11 -10.67
N ALA A 13 34.89 -6.39 -10.75
CA ALA A 13 35.70 -7.50 -10.22
C ALA A 13 37.09 -7.62 -10.87
N ARG A 14 37.29 -7.11 -12.09
CA ARG A 14 38.58 -7.11 -12.79
C ARG A 14 39.55 -6.01 -12.36
N LEU A 15 39.06 -4.97 -11.68
CA LEU A 15 39.88 -3.80 -11.34
C LEU A 15 40.83 -4.05 -10.16
N GLY A 16 40.65 -5.15 -9.43
CA GLY A 16 41.45 -5.51 -8.26
C GLY A 16 41.36 -4.48 -7.13
N PHE A 17 42.09 -4.73 -6.04
CA PHE A 17 42.31 -3.74 -5.00
C PHE A 17 43.01 -2.50 -5.60
N PRO A 18 42.62 -1.25 -5.25
CA PRO A 18 41.72 -0.83 -4.17
C PRO A 18 40.24 -0.69 -4.56
N PHE A 19 39.87 -1.04 -5.79
CA PHE A 19 38.51 -0.85 -6.30
C PHE A 19 37.56 -2.01 -5.96
N THR A 20 38.10 -3.14 -5.52
CA THR A 20 37.37 -4.27 -4.95
C THR A 20 37.90 -4.61 -3.55
N ALA A 21 37.09 -5.31 -2.75
CA ALA A 21 37.52 -5.80 -1.44
C ALA A 21 38.78 -6.66 -1.58
N ALA A 22 39.70 -6.53 -0.62
CA ALA A 22 40.91 -7.36 -0.59
C ALA A 22 40.52 -8.85 -0.50
N PRO A 23 41.22 -9.74 -1.22
CA PRO A 23 40.96 -11.16 -1.11
C PRO A 23 41.27 -11.66 0.31
N THR A 24 40.42 -12.52 0.84
CA THR A 24 40.64 -13.15 2.15
C THR A 24 41.89 -14.04 2.09
N PRO A 25 42.83 -13.94 3.06
CA PRO A 25 44.01 -14.80 3.10
C PRO A 25 43.66 -16.30 3.15
N PRO A 26 44.51 -17.18 2.58
CA PRO A 26 44.32 -18.62 2.68
C PRO A 26 44.24 -19.08 4.15
N GLY A 27 43.26 -19.93 4.48
CA GLY A 27 43.06 -20.45 5.83
C GLY A 27 42.25 -19.56 6.78
N VAL A 28 41.83 -18.37 6.34
CA VAL A 28 40.91 -17.50 7.09
C VAL A 28 39.51 -17.66 6.51
N GLU A 29 38.54 -18.00 7.35
CA GLU A 29 37.13 -18.01 6.93
C GLU A 29 36.71 -16.58 6.58
N PRO A 30 36.21 -16.32 5.36
CA PRO A 30 35.79 -14.98 4.98
C PRO A 30 34.71 -14.48 5.93
N PRO A 31 34.77 -13.22 6.39
CA PRO A 31 33.71 -12.67 7.22
C PRO A 31 32.38 -12.80 6.47
N VAL A 32 31.37 -13.34 7.14
CA VAL A 32 30.02 -13.42 6.57
C VAL A 32 29.55 -11.99 6.33
N GLU A 33 29.51 -11.56 5.07
CA GLU A 33 28.94 -10.26 4.77
C GLU A 33 27.46 -10.27 5.22
N PRO A 34 27.06 -9.33 6.09
CA PRO A 34 25.68 -9.29 6.53
C PRO A 34 24.80 -9.05 5.30
N ASN A 35 23.78 -9.89 5.12
CA ASN A 35 22.84 -9.72 4.04
C ASN A 35 22.20 -8.33 4.13
N ARG A 36 22.50 -7.46 3.17
CA ARG A 36 21.98 -6.09 3.07
C ARG A 36 20.63 -6.02 2.36
N LEU A 37 20.03 -7.16 2.02
CA LEU A 37 18.71 -7.27 1.40
C LEU A 37 17.66 -7.62 2.46
N GLY A 38 16.40 -7.76 2.05
CA GLY A 38 15.28 -8.00 2.96
C GLY A 38 14.97 -6.82 3.88
N ASP A 39 14.75 -7.10 5.16
CA ASP A 39 14.43 -6.13 6.22
C ASP A 39 15.58 -5.16 6.55
N ARG A 40 16.80 -5.49 6.12
CA ARG A 40 18.02 -4.73 6.43
C ARG A 40 18.49 -3.80 5.32
N TYR A 41 17.73 -3.70 4.23
CA TYR A 41 18.10 -2.84 3.11
C TYR A 41 18.01 -1.35 3.50
N ASP A 42 19.09 -0.62 3.24
CA ASP A 42 19.14 0.82 3.47
C ASP A 42 18.30 1.58 2.43
N THR A 43 17.32 2.34 2.92
CA THR A 43 16.39 3.12 2.11
C THR A 43 16.53 4.63 2.32
N ASP A 44 17.45 5.09 3.18
CA ASP A 44 17.60 6.51 3.52
C ASP A 44 17.94 7.36 2.29
N TRP A 45 18.76 6.83 1.40
CA TRP A 45 19.13 7.49 0.15
C TRP A 45 17.91 7.83 -0.73
N ALA A 46 16.84 7.02 -0.69
CA ALA A 46 15.63 7.23 -1.48
C ALA A 46 14.72 8.34 -0.91
N ARG A 47 15.01 8.80 0.31
CA ARG A 47 14.38 9.93 1.00
C ARG A 47 15.20 11.22 0.92
N ARG A 48 16.38 11.21 0.29
CA ARG A 48 17.15 12.44 0.05
C ARG A 48 16.39 13.41 -0.87
N PRO A 49 16.57 14.74 -0.74
CA PRO A 49 15.81 15.75 -1.49
C PRO A 49 15.79 15.52 -3.01
N LEU A 50 16.92 15.17 -3.63
CA LEU A 50 16.99 14.91 -5.07
C LEU A 50 16.23 13.64 -5.48
N ALA A 51 16.34 12.57 -4.70
CA ALA A 51 15.60 11.33 -4.95
C ALA A 51 14.09 11.55 -4.80
N ARG A 52 13.68 12.33 -3.78
CA ARG A 52 12.28 12.76 -3.58
C ARG A 52 11.79 13.59 -4.75
N ALA A 53 12.52 14.63 -5.15
CA ALA A 53 12.10 15.54 -6.22
C ALA A 53 11.92 14.79 -7.55
N THR A 54 12.85 13.90 -7.89
CA THR A 54 12.76 13.08 -9.11
C THR A 54 11.60 12.09 -9.05
N ARG A 55 11.40 11.40 -7.92
CA ARG A 55 10.21 10.56 -7.69
C ARG A 55 8.92 11.36 -7.88
N GLN A 56 8.80 12.53 -7.25
CA GLN A 56 7.59 13.35 -7.33
C GLN A 56 7.33 13.87 -8.74
N ALA A 57 8.38 14.23 -9.49
CA ALA A 57 8.24 14.60 -10.89
C ALA A 57 7.66 13.43 -11.71
N VAL A 58 8.18 12.21 -11.52
CA VAL A 58 7.71 11.00 -12.21
C VAL A 58 6.27 10.66 -11.83
N ILE A 59 5.91 10.70 -10.54
CA ILE A 59 4.54 10.47 -10.07
C ILE A 59 3.56 11.47 -10.69
N ARG A 60 3.92 12.76 -10.72
CA ARG A 60 3.04 13.84 -11.23
C ARG A 60 2.86 13.81 -12.74
N THR A 61 3.84 13.28 -13.48
CA THR A 61 3.84 13.22 -14.94
C THR A 61 3.44 11.83 -15.43
N VAL A 62 4.41 10.93 -15.58
CA VAL A 62 4.24 9.56 -16.08
C VAL A 62 3.25 8.78 -15.23
N GLY A 63 3.35 8.88 -13.90
CA GLY A 63 2.46 8.20 -12.97
C GLY A 63 1.00 8.59 -13.20
N ARG A 64 0.69 9.89 -13.11
CA ARG A 64 -0.68 10.40 -13.25
C ARG A 64 -1.28 10.10 -14.62
N VAL A 65 -0.51 10.28 -15.70
CA VAL A 65 -0.96 9.95 -17.07
C VAL A 65 -1.17 8.46 -17.22
N GLY A 66 -0.24 7.63 -16.75
CA GLY A 66 -0.34 6.18 -16.80
C GLY A 66 -1.54 5.64 -16.03
N THR A 67 -1.76 6.13 -14.80
CA THR A 67 -2.93 5.75 -14.00
C THR A 67 -4.24 6.26 -14.62
N ALA A 68 -4.26 7.45 -15.22
CA ALA A 68 -5.45 7.94 -15.90
C ALA A 68 -5.80 7.09 -17.12
N ALA A 69 -4.81 6.69 -17.92
CA ALA A 69 -5.00 5.86 -19.11
C ALA A 69 -5.43 4.43 -18.75
N LEU A 70 -4.79 3.83 -17.74
CA LEU A 70 -5.01 2.43 -17.36
C LEU A 70 -6.20 2.24 -16.43
N ALA A 71 -6.36 3.11 -15.43
CA ALA A 71 -7.25 2.88 -14.29
C ALA A 71 -8.40 3.87 -14.16
N ARG A 72 -8.42 4.97 -14.95
CA ARG A 72 -9.47 6.00 -14.95
C ARG A 72 -10.03 6.30 -13.54
N PRO A 73 -9.16 6.66 -12.59
CA PRO A 73 -9.50 6.68 -11.17
C PRO A 73 -10.52 7.78 -10.86
N SER A 74 -11.49 7.42 -10.03
CA SER A 74 -12.42 8.35 -9.36
C SER A 74 -12.06 8.44 -7.89
N VAL A 75 -12.08 9.63 -7.32
CA VAL A 75 -11.70 9.87 -5.92
C VAL A 75 -12.87 10.45 -5.16
N ALA A 76 -13.18 9.88 -3.99
CA ALA A 76 -14.21 10.32 -3.07
C ALA A 76 -13.68 10.45 -1.64
N GLY A 77 -14.36 11.24 -0.80
CA GLY A 77 -14.05 11.37 0.63
C GLY A 77 -12.85 12.27 0.95
N LEU A 78 -12.37 13.09 0.02
CA LEU A 78 -11.28 14.04 0.27
C LEU A 78 -11.69 15.14 1.26
N ASP A 79 -12.96 15.52 1.26
CA ASP A 79 -13.60 16.43 2.22
C ASP A 79 -13.47 15.94 3.67
N ARG A 80 -13.37 14.62 3.89
CA ARG A 80 -13.18 14.03 5.22
C ARG A 80 -11.79 14.26 5.78
N LEU A 81 -10.86 14.75 4.95
CA LEU A 81 -9.49 15.07 5.32
C LEU A 81 -9.29 16.56 5.60
N ASP A 82 -10.34 17.38 5.47
CA ASP A 82 -10.27 18.81 5.72
C ASP A 82 -9.93 19.08 7.20
N GLY A 83 -8.99 20.00 7.44
CA GLY A 83 -8.48 20.33 8.77
C GLY A 83 -7.50 19.31 9.37
N LEU A 84 -7.08 18.31 8.60
CA LEU A 84 -6.03 17.38 8.99
C LEU A 84 -4.65 17.95 8.63
N ASP A 85 -3.95 18.49 9.63
CA ASP A 85 -2.65 19.15 9.41
C ASP A 85 -1.43 18.31 9.85
N SER A 86 -1.65 17.10 10.34
CA SER A 86 -0.59 16.19 10.79
C SER A 86 -0.23 15.13 9.74
N ASN A 87 0.92 14.48 9.91
CA ASN A 87 1.21 13.23 9.22
C ASN A 87 0.23 12.12 9.65
N VAL A 88 0.05 11.14 8.76
CA VAL A 88 -0.99 10.11 8.88
C VAL A 88 -0.47 8.74 8.50
N ILE A 89 -1.17 7.71 8.96
CA ILE A 89 -1.05 6.36 8.39
C ILE A 89 -2.26 6.11 7.48
N PHE A 90 -2.05 5.91 6.19
CA PHE A 90 -3.08 5.41 5.29
C PHE A 90 -3.16 3.89 5.35
N VAL A 91 -4.36 3.37 5.60
CA VAL A 91 -4.65 1.93 5.64
C VAL A 91 -5.59 1.60 4.48
N ALA A 92 -5.11 0.81 3.52
CA ALA A 92 -5.88 0.43 2.34
C ALA A 92 -6.02 -1.09 2.19
N ASN A 93 -7.13 -1.57 1.62
CA ASN A 93 -7.22 -2.94 1.12
C ASN A 93 -6.26 -3.16 -0.07
N HIS A 94 -5.88 -4.41 -0.33
CA HIS A 94 -4.85 -4.74 -1.33
C HIS A 94 -5.29 -5.83 -2.30
N HIS A 95 -5.69 -5.44 -3.50
CA HIS A 95 -6.16 -6.37 -4.54
C HIS A 95 -5.18 -6.49 -5.71
N SER A 96 -4.32 -5.49 -5.95
CA SER A 96 -3.45 -5.45 -7.14
C SER A 96 -2.11 -4.73 -6.90
N HIS A 97 -1.14 -4.96 -7.79
CA HIS A 97 0.05 -4.12 -7.85
C HIS A 97 -0.25 -2.69 -8.32
N VAL A 98 -1.42 -2.45 -8.91
CA VAL A 98 -1.89 -1.14 -9.36
C VAL A 98 -2.32 -0.24 -8.18
N ASP A 99 -2.59 -0.82 -7.01
CA ASP A 99 -3.02 -0.11 -5.80
C ASP A 99 -2.03 0.98 -5.40
N THR A 100 -0.74 0.64 -5.32
CA THR A 100 0.29 1.59 -4.89
C THR A 100 0.46 2.76 -5.88
N PRO A 101 0.64 2.54 -7.20
CA PRO A 101 0.64 3.64 -8.17
C PRO A 101 -0.62 4.53 -8.12
N VAL A 102 -1.80 3.94 -7.98
CA VAL A 102 -3.05 4.71 -7.89
C VAL A 102 -3.05 5.59 -6.62
N LEU A 103 -2.72 5.03 -5.46
CA LEU A 103 -2.66 5.81 -4.23
C LEU A 103 -1.57 6.89 -4.27
N LEU A 104 -0.37 6.57 -4.76
CA LEU A 104 0.71 7.55 -4.90
C LEU A 104 0.36 8.70 -5.84
N THR A 105 -0.57 8.51 -6.77
CA THR A 105 -0.99 9.59 -7.69
C THR A 105 -2.20 10.39 -7.17
N HIS A 106 -2.98 9.84 -6.23
CA HIS A 106 -4.25 10.42 -5.78
C HIS A 106 -4.29 10.82 -4.30
N ILE A 107 -3.31 10.41 -3.48
CA ILE A 107 -3.12 10.97 -2.14
C ILE A 107 -2.78 12.47 -2.28
N PRO A 108 -3.43 13.36 -1.49
CA PRO A 108 -3.17 14.78 -1.54
C PRO A 108 -1.71 15.14 -1.25
N ARG A 109 -1.28 16.26 -1.84
CA ARG A 109 0.14 16.70 -1.81
C ARG A 109 0.76 16.78 -0.41
N PRO A 110 0.08 17.30 0.64
CA PRO A 110 0.68 17.44 1.96
C PRO A 110 1.27 16.13 2.49
N TRP A 111 0.55 15.00 2.30
CA TRP A 111 1.02 13.70 2.75
C TRP A 111 1.86 12.97 1.70
N ARG A 112 1.49 13.08 0.41
CA ARG A 112 2.14 12.33 -0.66
C ARG A 112 3.62 12.69 -0.84
N ASP A 113 3.96 13.97 -0.69
CA ASP A 113 5.33 14.44 -0.90
C ASP A 113 6.31 13.90 0.17
N GLU A 114 5.76 13.50 1.33
CA GLU A 114 6.43 12.88 2.49
C GLU A 114 5.79 11.55 2.89
N LEU A 115 5.45 10.73 1.88
CA LEU A 115 4.88 9.41 2.07
C LEU A 115 5.95 8.32 1.92
N VAL A 116 5.98 7.38 2.85
CA VAL A 116 6.67 6.10 2.71
C VAL A 116 5.68 4.97 2.54
N VAL A 117 6.04 3.96 1.74
CA VAL A 117 5.19 2.78 1.49
C VAL A 117 5.79 1.58 2.17
N ALA A 118 5.00 0.92 3.02
CA ALA A 118 5.43 -0.31 3.65
C ALA A 118 5.40 -1.45 2.63
N ALA A 119 6.58 -1.87 2.18
CA ALA A 119 6.74 -2.88 1.14
C ALA A 119 7.32 -4.16 1.72
N ALA A 120 6.80 -5.28 1.24
CA ALA A 120 7.20 -6.59 1.70
C ALA A 120 8.69 -6.88 1.48
N ALA A 121 9.44 -7.05 2.59
CA ALA A 121 10.88 -7.31 2.59
C ALA A 121 11.24 -8.57 1.79
N ASP A 122 10.50 -9.66 1.97
CA ASP A 122 10.73 -10.96 1.34
C ASP A 122 10.53 -10.98 -0.18
N HIS A 123 9.78 -10.01 -0.71
CA HIS A 123 9.45 -9.96 -2.13
C HIS A 123 10.13 -8.80 -2.84
N PHE A 124 10.05 -7.58 -2.31
CA PHE A 124 10.55 -6.41 -3.02
C PHE A 124 12.04 -6.13 -2.78
N TYR A 125 12.61 -6.72 -1.73
CA TYR A 125 14.01 -6.58 -1.37
C TYR A 125 14.77 -7.90 -1.51
N ASP A 126 14.36 -8.74 -2.46
CA ASP A 126 15.03 -10.01 -2.82
C ASP A 126 16.31 -9.78 -3.66
N THR A 127 16.37 -8.67 -4.39
CA THR A 127 17.45 -8.32 -5.33
C THR A 127 17.75 -6.82 -5.27
N ARG A 128 19.02 -6.43 -5.41
CA ARG A 128 19.45 -5.03 -5.31
C ARG A 128 18.78 -4.09 -6.33
N PRO A 129 18.64 -4.45 -7.63
CA PRO A 129 17.99 -3.57 -8.61
C PRO A 129 16.51 -3.33 -8.30
N LYS A 130 15.79 -4.38 -7.90
CA LYS A 130 14.37 -4.30 -7.51
C LYS A 130 14.20 -3.46 -6.23
N ALA A 131 15.03 -3.71 -5.22
CA ALA A 131 15.08 -2.95 -3.99
C ALA A 131 15.35 -1.46 -4.25
N ALA A 132 16.33 -1.16 -5.11
CA ALA A 132 16.65 0.22 -5.46
C ALA A 132 15.48 0.91 -6.18
N LEU A 133 14.91 0.24 -7.19
CA LEU A 133 13.79 0.76 -7.98
C LEU A 133 12.57 1.04 -7.10
N ILE A 134 12.15 0.10 -6.25
CA ILE A 134 10.96 0.26 -5.41
C ILE A 134 11.16 1.32 -4.31
N SER A 135 12.36 1.38 -3.72
CA SER A 135 12.71 2.38 -2.71
C SER A 135 12.62 3.78 -3.31
N TRP A 136 13.21 3.99 -4.50
CA TRP A 136 13.14 5.27 -5.19
C TRP A 136 11.73 5.58 -5.68
N ALA A 137 11.09 4.67 -6.42
CA ALA A 137 9.84 4.94 -7.14
C ALA A 137 8.66 5.15 -6.19
N TYR A 138 8.58 4.39 -5.09
CA TYR A 138 7.46 4.44 -4.14
C TYR A 138 7.82 5.06 -2.80
N GLY A 139 9.09 5.42 -2.55
CA GLY A 139 9.53 5.76 -1.19
C GLY A 139 9.40 4.55 -0.26
N ALA A 140 9.58 3.34 -0.80
CA ALA A 140 9.29 2.12 -0.07
C ALA A 140 10.28 1.89 1.07
N ILE A 141 9.79 1.29 2.15
CA ILE A 141 10.59 0.77 3.27
C ILE A 141 10.32 -0.73 3.43
N PRO A 142 11.33 -1.55 3.79
CA PRO A 142 11.15 -2.98 3.94
C PRO A 142 10.41 -3.31 5.25
N MET A 143 9.38 -4.14 5.14
CA MET A 143 8.58 -4.60 6.27
C MET A 143 8.20 -6.07 6.12
N GLU A 144 8.24 -6.82 7.21
CA GLU A 144 7.87 -8.24 7.22
C GLU A 144 6.35 -8.42 7.31
N ARG A 145 5.79 -9.29 6.45
CA ARG A 145 4.34 -9.52 6.39
C ARG A 145 3.80 -10.43 7.49
N LYS A 146 4.61 -11.35 8.02
CA LYS A 146 4.16 -12.41 8.96
C LYS A 146 4.20 -11.92 10.39
N LYS A 147 5.35 -11.39 10.81
CA LYS A 147 5.58 -10.82 12.12
C LYS A 147 6.46 -9.60 11.90
N VAL A 148 5.89 -8.42 12.04
CA VAL A 148 6.64 -7.16 11.96
C VAL A 148 7.76 -7.26 12.99
N SER A 149 9.02 -7.16 12.54
CA SER A 149 10.13 -7.16 13.47
C SER A 149 10.12 -5.86 14.26
N ARG A 150 10.69 -5.90 15.47
CA ARG A 150 10.90 -4.69 16.26
C ARG A 150 11.65 -3.61 15.45
N ARG A 151 12.60 -4.03 14.60
CA ARG A 151 13.34 -3.14 13.69
C ARG A 151 12.44 -2.43 12.70
N SER A 152 11.64 -3.14 11.90
CA SER A 152 10.78 -2.49 10.90
C SER A 152 9.73 -1.59 11.56
N ALA A 153 9.23 -1.97 12.73
CA ALA A 153 8.36 -1.11 13.53
C ALA A 153 9.09 0.14 14.05
N ASP A 154 10.31 0.02 14.54
CA ASP A 154 11.13 1.14 15.01
C ASP A 154 11.47 2.11 13.86
N THR A 155 11.83 1.58 12.67
CA THR A 155 12.08 2.39 11.47
C THR A 155 10.82 3.15 11.04
N ALA A 156 9.67 2.47 11.00
CA ALA A 156 8.41 3.12 10.62
C ALA A 156 7.97 4.17 11.66
N ALA A 157 8.13 3.87 12.95
CA ALA A 157 7.84 4.82 14.04
C ALA A 157 8.73 6.06 13.95
N GLY A 158 10.05 5.91 13.79
CA GLY A 158 10.96 7.04 13.64
C GLY A 158 10.64 7.92 12.43
N LEU A 159 10.25 7.32 11.30
CA LEU A 159 9.80 8.10 10.13
C LEU A 159 8.50 8.88 10.42
N LEU A 160 7.55 8.27 11.14
CA LEU A 160 6.33 8.96 11.57
C LEU A 160 6.65 10.09 12.56
N ASP A 161 7.58 9.90 13.49
CA ASP A 161 8.06 10.94 14.41
C ASP A 161 8.74 12.10 13.64
N ASP A 162 9.47 11.79 12.56
CA ASP A 162 10.10 12.76 11.65
C ASP A 162 9.10 13.46 10.71
N GLY A 163 7.79 13.25 10.88
CA GLY A 163 6.74 13.90 10.11
C GLY A 163 6.37 13.21 8.79
N TRP A 164 6.94 12.05 8.48
CA TRP A 164 6.52 11.29 7.30
C TRP A 164 5.16 10.66 7.52
N SER A 165 4.39 10.51 6.45
CA SER A 165 3.18 9.68 6.42
C SER A 165 3.53 8.26 5.95
N LEU A 166 2.71 7.29 6.32
CA LEU A 166 2.92 5.88 5.99
C LEU A 166 1.71 5.32 5.23
N LEU A 167 1.94 4.66 4.10
CA LEU A 167 0.94 3.83 3.44
C LEU A 167 1.21 2.36 3.77
N ILE A 168 0.20 1.69 4.34
CA ILE A 168 0.26 0.28 4.71
C ILE A 168 -0.99 -0.48 4.23
N PHE A 169 -0.76 -1.69 3.71
CA PHE A 169 -1.79 -2.65 3.38
C PHE A 169 -1.84 -3.72 4.48
N PRO A 170 -2.79 -3.66 5.43
CA PRO A 170 -2.76 -4.44 6.66
C PRO A 170 -2.99 -5.94 6.41
N GLU A 171 -3.52 -6.32 5.25
CA GLU A 171 -3.62 -7.72 4.78
C GLU A 171 -2.24 -8.39 4.66
N GLY A 172 -1.22 -7.61 4.29
CA GLY A 172 0.15 -8.07 4.05
C GLY A 172 0.33 -8.86 2.74
N GLY A 173 -0.71 -9.00 1.93
CA GLY A 173 -0.66 -9.63 0.61
C GLY A 173 -1.85 -9.22 -0.22
N ARG A 174 -1.76 -9.44 -1.55
CA ARG A 174 -2.88 -9.20 -2.45
C ARG A 174 -3.96 -10.26 -2.26
N SER A 175 -5.21 -9.83 -2.27
CA SER A 175 -6.38 -10.70 -2.37
C SER A 175 -6.25 -11.66 -3.56
N PRO A 176 -6.53 -12.97 -3.39
CA PRO A 176 -6.56 -13.93 -4.49
C PRO A 176 -7.89 -13.96 -5.25
N ASP A 177 -8.98 -13.45 -4.67
CA ASP A 177 -10.36 -13.69 -5.13
C ASP A 177 -11.25 -12.43 -5.16
N GLY A 178 -10.65 -11.26 -4.96
CA GLY A 178 -11.31 -9.96 -5.01
C GLY A 178 -11.94 -9.53 -3.68
N TRP A 179 -11.94 -10.39 -2.66
CA TRP A 179 -12.38 -10.06 -1.31
C TRP A 179 -11.19 -9.69 -0.41
N GLY A 180 -11.41 -8.80 0.55
CA GLY A 180 -10.37 -8.41 1.50
C GLY A 180 -9.89 -9.59 2.35
N GLN A 181 -8.67 -9.50 2.85
CA GLN A 181 -8.13 -10.42 3.85
C GLN A 181 -8.24 -9.82 5.26
N PRO A 182 -8.13 -10.62 6.33
CA PRO A 182 -8.10 -10.11 7.70
C PRO A 182 -6.96 -9.10 7.91
N HIS A 183 -7.24 -7.99 8.61
CA HIS A 183 -6.23 -6.99 8.87
C HIS A 183 -5.28 -7.43 9.98
N LYS A 184 -3.98 -7.19 9.77
CA LYS A 184 -2.96 -7.32 10.82
C LYS A 184 -2.87 -6.05 11.64
N GLY A 185 -2.54 -6.20 12.92
CA GLY A 185 -2.46 -5.08 13.87
C GLY A 185 -1.27 -4.14 13.72
N GLY A 186 -0.41 -4.28 12.69
CA GLY A 186 0.81 -3.48 12.55
C GLY A 186 0.53 -1.97 12.39
N ALA A 187 -0.46 -1.60 11.58
CA ALA A 187 -0.86 -0.21 11.39
C ALA A 187 -1.39 0.41 12.68
N ALA A 188 -2.28 -0.31 13.36
CA ALA A 188 -2.88 0.12 14.63
C ALA A 188 -1.81 0.24 15.74
N TYR A 189 -0.87 -0.71 15.80
CA TYR A 189 0.24 -0.66 16.75
C TYR A 189 1.10 0.60 16.55
N LEU A 190 1.45 0.93 15.30
CA LEU A 190 2.22 2.14 14.98
C LEU A 190 1.44 3.41 15.34
N ALA A 191 0.15 3.46 15.03
CA ALA A 191 -0.70 4.60 15.36
C ALA A 191 -0.81 4.83 16.88
N VAL A 192 -1.01 3.76 17.67
CA VAL A 192 -1.05 3.82 19.14
C VAL A 192 0.31 4.25 19.71
N ARG A 193 1.41 3.74 19.15
CA ARG A 193 2.76 4.05 19.61
C ARG A 193 3.17 5.50 19.36
N VAL A 194 2.85 6.04 18.18
CA VAL A 194 3.32 7.36 17.74
C VAL A 194 2.27 8.46 17.99
N GLY A 195 0.99 8.09 18.14
CA GLY A 195 -0.09 9.06 18.34
C GLY A 195 -0.59 9.73 17.05
N VAL A 196 -0.31 9.14 15.89
CA VAL A 196 -0.75 9.66 14.58
C VAL A 196 -2.14 9.13 14.19
N PRO A 197 -2.97 9.95 13.51
CA PRO A 197 -4.25 9.49 12.98
C PRO A 197 -4.06 8.49 11.84
N VAL A 198 -5.03 7.59 11.71
CA VAL A 198 -5.11 6.60 10.64
C VAL A 198 -6.25 6.96 9.70
N VAL A 199 -5.96 7.11 8.41
CA VAL A 199 -6.95 7.35 7.37
C VAL A 199 -7.27 6.01 6.67
N PRO A 200 -8.46 5.43 6.88
CA PRO A 200 -8.88 4.25 6.13
C PRO A 200 -9.15 4.63 4.67
N VAL A 201 -8.79 3.75 3.76
CA VAL A 201 -8.97 3.93 2.31
C VAL A 201 -9.50 2.63 1.72
N HIS A 202 -10.51 2.72 0.86
CA HIS A 202 -10.97 1.59 0.08
C HIS A 202 -10.65 1.80 -1.40
N LEU A 203 -10.07 0.76 -2.00
CA LEU A 203 -9.77 0.64 -3.42
C LEU A 203 -10.71 -0.39 -4.05
N ASP A 204 -11.47 0.06 -5.03
CA ASP A 204 -12.38 -0.77 -5.82
C ASP A 204 -11.91 -0.84 -7.28
N GLY A 205 -12.02 -2.02 -7.90
CA GLY A 205 -11.73 -2.25 -9.32
C GLY A 205 -10.26 -2.43 -9.71
N THR A 206 -9.30 -2.33 -8.79
CA THR A 206 -7.88 -2.56 -9.12
C THR A 206 -7.55 -4.03 -9.38
N GLY A 207 -8.24 -4.95 -8.70
CA GLY A 207 -8.14 -6.40 -8.91
C GLY A 207 -8.43 -6.81 -10.36
N LEU A 208 -9.41 -6.18 -10.99
CA LEU A 208 -9.77 -6.36 -12.41
C LEU A 208 -8.67 -5.95 -13.40
N ILE A 209 -7.88 -4.94 -13.05
CA ILE A 209 -6.86 -4.37 -13.95
C ILE A 209 -5.66 -5.30 -14.02
N LEU A 210 -5.14 -5.72 -12.87
CA LEU A 210 -3.99 -6.62 -12.80
C LEU A 210 -4.16 -7.58 -11.62
N PRO A 211 -4.93 -8.67 -11.81
CA PRO A 211 -5.18 -9.67 -10.78
C PRO A 211 -3.90 -10.31 -10.28
N LYS A 212 -3.93 -10.87 -9.07
CA LYS A 212 -2.84 -11.67 -8.55
C LYS A 212 -2.54 -12.85 -9.49
N GLY A 213 -1.27 -12.99 -9.87
CA GLY A 213 -0.82 -14.04 -10.80
C GLY A 213 -0.87 -13.65 -12.28
N SER A 214 -1.53 -12.54 -12.65
CA SER A 214 -1.45 -11.99 -14.00
C SER A 214 -0.24 -11.07 -14.15
N ASN A 215 0.38 -11.08 -15.33
CA ASN A 215 1.44 -10.14 -15.73
C ASN A 215 0.95 -9.08 -16.74
N THR A 216 -0.25 -9.24 -17.29
CA THR A 216 -0.77 -8.37 -18.34
C THR A 216 -1.90 -7.51 -17.78
N PRO A 217 -1.70 -6.18 -17.66
CA PRO A 217 -2.74 -5.29 -17.18
C PRO A 217 -3.80 -5.06 -18.25
N ARG A 218 -5.05 -4.86 -17.82
CA ARG A 218 -6.19 -4.50 -18.68
C ARG A 218 -6.79 -3.17 -18.21
N PRO A 219 -7.13 -2.24 -19.11
CA PRO A 219 -7.77 -1.00 -18.69
C PRO A 219 -9.08 -1.24 -17.94
N GLY A 220 -9.31 -0.47 -16.88
CA GLY A 220 -10.50 -0.53 -16.04
C GLY A 220 -10.76 0.80 -15.34
N LYS A 221 -11.88 0.90 -14.61
CA LYS A 221 -12.11 2.03 -13.69
C LYS A 221 -11.75 1.61 -12.29
N VAL A 222 -11.15 2.55 -11.55
CA VAL A 222 -10.82 2.41 -10.14
C VAL A 222 -11.56 3.47 -9.33
N ARG A 223 -12.03 3.12 -8.14
CA ARG A 223 -12.51 4.08 -7.16
C ARG A 223 -11.58 4.07 -5.96
N VAL A 224 -11.17 5.26 -5.53
CA VAL A 224 -10.42 5.51 -4.30
C VAL A 224 -11.36 6.25 -3.37
N ASN A 225 -11.76 5.63 -2.26
CA ASN A 225 -12.64 6.23 -1.27
C ASN A 225 -11.84 6.44 0.03
N PHE A 226 -11.63 7.69 0.42
CA PHE A 226 -10.99 8.05 1.68
C PHE A 226 -12.04 8.12 2.80
N GLY A 227 -11.74 7.57 3.97
CA GLY A 227 -12.58 7.68 5.15
C GLY A 227 -12.13 8.76 6.10
N ALA A 228 -12.93 8.99 7.14
CA ALA A 228 -12.59 9.94 8.19
C ALA A 228 -11.36 9.45 8.98
N PRO A 229 -10.44 10.35 9.38
CA PRO A 229 -9.29 9.99 10.19
C PRO A 229 -9.73 9.44 11.55
N LEU A 230 -9.17 8.29 11.92
CA LEU A 230 -9.42 7.63 13.20
C LEU A 230 -8.19 7.79 14.10
N ARG A 231 -8.43 8.10 15.37
CA ARG A 231 -7.39 8.07 16.41
C ARG A 231 -7.71 6.95 17.40
N PRO A 232 -6.69 6.32 18.00
CA PRO A 232 -6.89 5.44 19.14
C PRO A 232 -7.61 6.21 20.26
N THR A 233 -8.62 5.60 20.87
CA THR A 233 -9.28 6.18 22.05
C THR A 233 -8.52 5.85 23.33
N ASP A 234 -8.78 6.58 24.42
CA ASP A 234 -8.11 6.35 25.71
C ASP A 234 -8.27 4.90 26.18
N GLY A 235 -7.16 4.25 26.50
CA GLY A 235 -7.12 2.85 26.93
C GLY A 235 -7.42 1.82 25.83
N GLU A 236 -7.53 2.24 24.56
CA GLU A 236 -7.71 1.32 23.44
C GLU A 236 -6.40 0.64 23.06
N ASP A 237 -6.39 -0.70 23.13
CA ASP A 237 -5.26 -1.47 22.64
C ASP A 237 -5.20 -1.52 21.11
N ALA A 238 -4.02 -1.85 20.58
CA ALA A 238 -3.79 -1.94 19.14
C ALA A 238 -4.69 -2.98 18.43
N ARG A 239 -5.19 -3.99 19.14
CA ARG A 239 -6.05 -5.03 18.55
C ARG A 239 -7.46 -4.48 18.33
N ARG A 240 -8.05 -3.83 19.33
CA ARG A 240 -9.36 -3.16 19.24
C ARG A 240 -9.32 -2.06 18.19
N PHE A 241 -8.25 -1.27 18.18
CA PHE A 241 -8.08 -0.25 17.16
C PHE A 241 -7.98 -0.86 15.75
N ALA A 242 -7.23 -1.96 15.57
CA ALA A 242 -7.17 -2.66 14.28
C ALA A 242 -8.54 -3.14 13.79
N MET A 243 -9.39 -3.65 14.69
CA MET A 243 -10.76 -4.06 14.34
C MET A 243 -11.61 -2.87 13.87
N ARG A 244 -11.49 -1.70 14.50
CA ARG A 244 -12.16 -0.47 14.04
C ARG A 244 -11.65 0.01 12.69
N LEU A 245 -10.35 -0.11 12.44
CA LEU A 245 -9.78 0.22 11.13
C LEU A 245 -10.34 -0.69 10.03
N GLU A 246 -10.46 -1.99 10.31
CA GLU A 246 -11.07 -2.96 9.39
C GLU A 246 -12.55 -2.68 9.14
N ALA A 247 -13.31 -2.39 10.20
CA ALA A 247 -14.70 -1.98 10.08
C ALA A 247 -14.85 -0.70 9.25
N ALA A 248 -13.99 0.29 9.46
CA ALA A 248 -14.02 1.54 8.68
C ALA A 248 -13.72 1.31 7.19
N VAL A 249 -12.77 0.43 6.84
CA VAL A 249 -12.53 0.07 5.43
C VAL A 249 -13.72 -0.73 4.87
N SER A 250 -14.41 -1.53 5.69
CA SER A 250 -15.64 -2.24 5.31
C SER A 250 -16.80 -1.28 5.01
N GLU A 251 -16.97 -0.23 5.83
CA GLU A 251 -17.94 0.84 5.59
C GLU A 251 -17.68 1.56 4.26
N LEU A 252 -16.41 1.84 3.95
CA LEU A 252 -16.01 2.46 2.68
C LEU A 252 -16.23 1.54 1.48
N ALA A 253 -16.11 0.22 1.66
CA ALA A 253 -16.40 -0.78 0.65
C ALA A 253 -17.91 -0.87 0.35
N ASP A 254 -18.73 -0.80 1.39
CA ASP A 254 -20.19 -0.77 1.27
C ASP A 254 -20.66 0.51 0.58
N GLU A 255 -20.13 1.68 0.97
CA GLU A 255 -20.34 2.96 0.29
C GLU A 255 -19.92 2.89 -1.19
N SER A 256 -18.77 2.26 -1.47
CA SER A 256 -18.28 2.09 -2.84
C SER A 256 -19.19 1.19 -3.67
N SER A 257 -19.83 0.19 -3.06
CA SER A 257 -20.69 -0.76 -3.76
C SER A 257 -22.10 -0.21 -4.01
N GLY A 258 -22.62 0.64 -3.14
CA GLY A 258 -23.95 1.23 -3.21
C GLY A 258 -23.93 2.76 -3.20
N ASP A 259 -24.57 3.33 -2.18
CA ASP A 259 -24.65 4.77 -1.90
C ASP A 259 -24.29 5.07 -0.44
N TRP A 260 -23.89 6.32 -0.20
CA TRP A 260 -23.43 6.79 1.10
C TRP A 260 -24.49 6.67 2.21
N PHE A 261 -25.75 7.02 1.92
CA PHE A 261 -26.79 7.07 2.94
C PHE A 261 -27.14 5.66 3.44
N SER A 262 -27.35 4.73 2.52
CA SER A 262 -27.62 3.32 2.85
C SER A 262 -26.46 2.67 3.60
N ALA A 263 -25.21 2.96 3.18
CA ALA A 263 -24.02 2.46 3.86
C ALA A 263 -23.94 3.01 5.30
N ARG A 264 -24.26 4.30 5.49
CA ARG A 264 -24.25 4.92 6.82
C ARG A 264 -25.34 4.37 7.73
N LEU A 265 -26.52 4.07 7.20
CA LEU A 265 -27.61 3.44 7.95
C LEU A 265 -27.22 2.03 8.42
N ARG A 266 -26.61 1.22 7.55
CA ARG A 266 -26.09 -0.11 7.92
C ARG A 266 -24.98 -0.03 8.96
N ALA A 267 -24.04 0.90 8.80
CA ALA A 267 -22.98 1.14 9.77
C ALA A 267 -23.54 1.50 11.16
N HIS A 268 -24.58 2.34 11.21
CA HIS A 268 -25.24 2.68 12.46
C HIS A 268 -25.97 1.50 13.11
N ALA A 269 -26.57 0.62 12.30
CA ALA A 269 -27.24 -0.60 12.78
C ALA A 269 -26.26 -1.72 13.18
N GLY A 270 -24.98 -1.62 12.80
CA GLY A 270 -23.99 -2.69 12.98
C GLY A 270 -24.07 -3.78 11.90
N ASP A 271 -24.73 -3.49 10.78
CA ASP A 271 -25.03 -4.43 9.69
C ASP A 271 -24.13 -4.22 8.45
N THR A 272 -22.98 -3.55 8.61
CA THR A 272 -22.04 -3.34 7.50
C THR A 272 -21.48 -4.69 7.02
N PRO A 273 -21.59 -5.01 5.73
CA PRO A 273 -20.97 -6.20 5.17
C PRO A 273 -19.45 -6.18 5.37
N GLY A 274 -18.89 -7.28 5.88
CA GLY A 274 -17.44 -7.40 6.08
C GLY A 274 -16.66 -7.46 4.75
N LEU A 275 -15.42 -6.96 4.77
CA LEU A 275 -14.51 -6.98 3.61
C LEU A 275 -14.17 -8.38 3.12
N GLN A 276 -14.18 -9.35 4.02
CA GLN A 276 -13.75 -10.71 3.70
C GLN A 276 -14.76 -11.44 2.84
N GLY A 277 -15.99 -10.94 2.67
CA GLY A 277 -17.03 -11.63 1.94
C GLY A 277 -17.62 -12.83 2.71
N PRO A 278 -18.54 -13.58 2.08
CA PRO A 278 -19.20 -14.71 2.72
C PRO A 278 -18.26 -15.92 2.86
N ASP A 279 -18.53 -16.76 3.86
CA ASP A 279 -17.77 -17.99 4.13
C ASP A 279 -18.05 -19.09 3.07
N ASP A 280 -19.26 -19.12 2.52
CA ASP A 280 -19.66 -20.12 1.53
C ASP A 280 -18.94 -19.93 0.19
N SER A 281 -18.14 -20.93 -0.21
CA SER A 281 -17.25 -20.87 -1.37
C SER A 281 -17.94 -20.54 -2.70
N TRP A 282 -19.13 -21.07 -2.94
CA TRP A 282 -19.89 -20.79 -4.18
C TRP A 282 -20.52 -19.39 -4.15
N ILE A 283 -21.03 -18.94 -3.00
CA ILE A 283 -21.58 -17.58 -2.84
C ILE A 283 -20.46 -16.56 -3.01
N ARG A 284 -19.28 -16.88 -2.48
CA ARG A 284 -18.08 -16.07 -2.56
C ARG A 284 -17.63 -15.83 -4.00
N ASP A 285 -17.58 -16.88 -4.82
CA ASP A 285 -17.24 -16.76 -6.24
C ASP A 285 -18.35 -16.00 -7.00
N TRP A 286 -19.62 -16.32 -6.75
CA TRP A 286 -20.76 -15.65 -7.38
C TRP A 286 -20.84 -14.15 -7.07
N ARG A 287 -20.52 -13.76 -5.84
CA ARG A 287 -20.61 -12.37 -5.36
C ARG A 287 -19.29 -11.59 -5.47
N SER A 288 -18.23 -12.21 -6.01
CA SER A 288 -16.89 -11.62 -6.07
C SER A 288 -16.94 -10.21 -6.66
N PRO A 289 -16.33 -9.21 -6.00
CA PRO A 289 -16.25 -7.84 -6.52
C PRO A 289 -15.68 -7.77 -7.93
N ASP A 290 -14.72 -8.66 -8.23
CA ASP A 290 -14.06 -8.77 -9.54
C ASP A 290 -14.96 -9.41 -10.64
N ARG A 291 -16.20 -9.80 -10.35
CA ARG A 291 -17.18 -10.23 -11.36
C ARG A 291 -18.34 -9.25 -11.57
N ARG A 292 -18.45 -8.18 -10.77
CA ARG A 292 -19.58 -7.24 -10.86
C ARG A 292 -19.42 -6.29 -12.05
N PRO A 293 -20.50 -5.99 -12.80
CA PRO A 293 -20.51 -4.86 -13.71
C PRO A 293 -20.21 -3.58 -12.93
N GLN A 294 -19.26 -2.76 -13.39
CA GLN A 294 -18.95 -1.48 -12.76
C GLN A 294 -20.14 -0.52 -12.92
N LEU A 295 -20.93 -0.34 -11.86
CA LEU A 295 -22.04 0.62 -11.83
C LEU A 295 -21.53 2.03 -12.15
N THR A 296 -22.22 2.71 -13.07
CA THR A 296 -21.93 4.10 -13.43
C THR A 296 -22.60 5.07 -12.46
N ASP A 297 -22.11 6.31 -12.35
CA ASP A 297 -22.77 7.35 -11.56
C ASP A 297 -24.21 7.62 -12.03
N SER A 298 -24.51 7.37 -13.31
CA SER A 298 -25.87 7.41 -13.84
C SER A 298 -26.76 6.31 -13.25
N ASP A 299 -26.24 5.10 -13.04
CA ASP A 299 -27.03 3.97 -12.48
C ASP A 299 -27.43 4.24 -11.02
N ARG A 300 -26.65 5.06 -10.30
CA ARG A 300 -26.86 5.40 -8.88
C ARG A 300 -27.85 6.55 -8.67
N ARG A 301 -28.01 7.46 -9.64
CA ARG A 301 -29.01 8.54 -9.53
C ARG A 301 -30.44 7.98 -9.46
N TRP A 302 -30.71 6.85 -10.10
CA TRP A 302 -32.04 6.26 -10.19
C TRP A 302 -32.43 5.36 -9.01
N SER A 303 -31.49 4.93 -8.16
CA SER A 303 -31.82 4.10 -6.98
C SER A 303 -32.33 4.91 -5.78
N SER A 304 -32.32 6.24 -5.85
CA SER A 304 -32.84 7.14 -4.80
C SER A 304 -34.34 7.44 -4.91
N GLY A 305 -35.07 6.83 -5.85
CA GLY A 305 -36.46 7.19 -6.11
C GLY A 305 -37.31 6.07 -6.68
N ARG A 306 -37.76 5.14 -5.81
CA ARG A 306 -39.09 4.50 -5.85
C ARG A 306 -39.29 3.54 -4.68
N THR A 307 -39.63 4.09 -3.53
CA THR A 307 -40.61 3.44 -2.65
C THR A 307 -41.99 3.79 -3.21
N ARG A 308 -42.73 2.78 -3.67
CA ARG A 308 -44.18 2.82 -3.75
C ARG A 308 -44.71 2.11 -2.52
#